data_AF-A0AA36MFN5-F1
#
_entry.id   AF-A0AA36MFN5-F1
#
_cell.length_a   1.000
_cell.length_b   1.000
_cell.length_c   1.000
_cell.angle_alpha   90.00
_cell.angle_beta   90.00
_cell.angle_gamma   90.00
#
_symmetry.space_group_name_H-M   'P 1'
#
loop_
_entity.id
_entity.type
_entity.pdbx_description
1 polymer ?
#
loop_
_entity_poly.entity_id
_entity_poly.type
_entity_poly.pdbx_seq_one_letter_code
_entity_poly.pdbx_strand_id
1 'polypeptide(L)'
;MADFEDITGWREELEAFRETEEGRTFFSDGRKNYSKLTFEQEVRYAEELFRHEEIHEALKKSAKFVKFLDDNPDFGQDDEGFWELCPVEENKKVSAFRRWYAMKLNIALGPSTFSAGDRLAIDVVNGDLASLRSPEAEKFVKEDFSWIVAFPQEVQ
;
A
#
# COMPACT_ATOMS: atom_id res chain seq x y z
N MET A 1 19.92 6.29 -0.79
CA MET A 1 18.57 5.69 -0.70
C MET A 1 17.92 6.22 0.55
N ALA A 2 16.60 6.42 0.57
CA ALA A 2 15.91 6.76 1.81
C ALA A 2 16.16 5.65 2.84
N ASP A 3 16.38 6.05 4.08
CA ASP A 3 16.55 5.15 5.22
C ASP A 3 15.17 4.88 5.84
N PHE A 4 14.84 3.60 6.00
CA PHE A 4 13.61 3.09 6.59
C PHE A 4 13.91 2.20 7.80
N GLU A 5 15.15 2.18 8.33
CA GLU A 5 15.46 1.37 9.51
C GLU A 5 14.75 1.89 10.76
N ASP A 6 14.68 3.22 10.91
CA ASP A 6 13.97 3.90 11.97
C ASP A 6 12.96 4.90 11.37
N ILE A 7 11.67 4.66 11.63
CA ILE A 7 10.58 5.53 11.20
C ILE A 7 10.12 6.47 12.32
N THR A 8 10.83 6.56 13.44
CA THR A 8 10.45 7.47 14.53
C THR A 8 10.26 8.90 14.00
N GLY A 9 9.09 9.48 14.24
CA GLY A 9 8.75 10.82 13.75
C GLY A 9 8.20 10.87 12.32
N TRP A 10 7.95 9.74 11.66
CA TRP A 10 7.49 9.71 10.26
C TRP A 10 6.17 10.46 10.03
N ARG A 11 5.28 10.48 11.03
CA ARG A 11 4.00 11.19 10.96
C ARG A 11 4.22 12.69 10.98
N GLU A 12 5.03 13.16 11.93
CA GLU A 12 5.40 14.56 12.07
C GLU A 12 6.15 15.04 10.84
N GLU A 13 7.05 14.22 10.27
CA GLU A 13 7.73 14.51 9.01
C GLU A 13 6.72 14.64 7.85
N LEU A 14 5.77 13.69 7.74
CA LEU A 14 4.73 13.73 6.71
C LEU A 14 3.86 14.99 6.82
N GLU A 15 3.40 15.33 8.02
CA GLU A 15 2.56 16.53 8.23
C GLU A 15 3.37 17.81 7.99
N ALA A 16 4.61 17.88 8.48
CA ALA A 16 5.48 19.03 8.21
C ALA A 16 5.73 19.23 6.69
N PHE A 17 5.95 18.13 5.96
CA PHE A 17 6.11 18.20 4.50
C PHE A 17 4.85 18.69 3.81
N ARG A 18 3.66 18.23 4.23
CA ARG A 18 2.37 18.69 3.67
C ARG A 18 2.14 20.20 3.82
N GLU A 19 2.69 20.81 4.85
CA GLU A 19 2.59 22.26 5.07
C GLU A 19 3.55 23.09 4.19
N THR A 20 4.47 22.44 3.48
CA THR A 20 5.34 23.11 2.49
C THR A 20 4.64 23.29 1.14
N GLU A 21 5.11 24.26 0.34
CA GLU A 21 4.63 24.42 -1.05
C GLU A 21 4.96 23.19 -1.91
N GLU A 22 6.14 22.61 -1.69
CA GLU A 22 6.59 21.38 -2.34
C GLU A 22 5.65 20.22 -2.02
N GLY A 23 5.34 19.97 -0.74
CA GLY A 23 4.46 18.88 -0.34
C GLY A 23 3.03 19.08 -0.81
N ARG A 24 2.49 20.30 -0.76
CA ARG A 24 1.19 20.61 -1.37
C ARG A 24 1.18 20.28 -2.86
N THR A 25 2.24 20.62 -3.58
CA THR A 25 2.36 20.30 -5.01
C THR A 25 2.46 18.79 -5.24
N PHE A 26 3.31 18.12 -4.47
CA PHE A 26 3.54 16.68 -4.53
C PHE A 26 2.25 15.88 -4.33
N PHE A 27 1.41 16.27 -3.35
CA PHE A 27 0.15 15.57 -3.06
C PHE A 27 -1.05 16.04 -3.88
N SER A 28 -1.01 17.21 -4.52
CA SER A 28 -2.13 17.75 -5.31
C SER A 28 -2.13 17.29 -6.77
N ASP A 29 -0.95 17.11 -7.40
CA ASP A 29 -0.83 16.90 -8.85
C ASP A 29 -0.41 15.47 -9.25
N GLY A 30 -0.58 14.49 -8.36
CA GLY A 30 -0.11 13.11 -8.53
C GLY A 30 -0.62 12.36 -9.77
N ARG A 31 -1.63 12.88 -10.46
CA ARG A 31 -2.16 12.31 -11.71
C ARG A 31 -1.33 12.64 -12.96
N LYS A 32 -0.53 13.71 -12.97
CA LYS A 32 0.17 14.14 -14.20
C LYS A 32 1.49 13.42 -14.48
N ASN A 33 2.11 12.81 -13.46
CA ASN A 33 3.45 12.24 -13.56
C ASN A 33 3.58 10.82 -12.98
N TYR A 34 2.48 10.11 -12.70
CA TYR A 34 2.59 8.74 -12.19
C TYR A 34 3.07 7.80 -13.29
N SER A 35 4.17 7.10 -13.04
CA SER A 35 4.59 5.94 -13.83
C SER A 35 4.13 4.67 -13.13
N LYS A 36 3.97 3.60 -13.92
CA LYS A 36 3.80 2.26 -13.35
C LYS A 36 5.01 1.96 -12.45
N LEU A 37 4.74 1.47 -11.24
CA LEU A 37 5.78 0.92 -10.39
C LEU A 37 6.18 -0.45 -10.88
N THR A 38 7.44 -0.84 -10.71
CA THR A 38 7.85 -2.21 -11.01
C THR A 38 7.34 -3.17 -9.94
N PHE A 39 7.21 -4.46 -10.28
CA PHE A 39 6.90 -5.49 -9.28
C PHE A 39 7.83 -5.43 -8.06
N GLU A 40 9.12 -5.19 -8.28
CA GLU A 40 10.11 -5.05 -7.19
C GLU A 40 9.83 -3.82 -6.30
N GLN A 41 9.35 -2.71 -6.86
CA GLN A 41 8.99 -1.53 -6.07
C GLN A 41 7.74 -1.78 -5.21
N GLU A 42 6.75 -2.50 -5.76
CA GLU A 42 5.54 -2.93 -5.04
C GLU A 42 5.89 -3.89 -3.89
N VAL A 43 6.74 -4.88 -4.15
CA VAL A 43 7.23 -5.84 -3.15
C VAL A 43 8.00 -5.14 -2.04
N ARG A 44 8.92 -4.21 -2.37
CA ARG A 44 9.68 -3.47 -1.35
C ARG A 44 8.78 -2.64 -0.44
N TYR A 45 7.76 -2.01 -1.00
CA TYR A 45 6.78 -1.30 -0.19
C TYR A 45 6.05 -2.27 0.76
N ALA A 46 5.61 -3.42 0.26
CA ALA A 46 4.97 -4.44 1.08
C ALA A 46 5.90 -4.96 2.19
N GLU A 47 7.19 -5.15 1.92
CA GLU A 47 8.20 -5.51 2.93
C GLU A 47 8.29 -4.48 4.06
N GLU A 48 8.24 -3.18 3.75
CA GLU A 48 8.24 -2.13 4.77
C GLU A 48 6.99 -2.12 5.65
N LEU A 49 5.84 -2.58 5.14
CA LEU A 49 4.63 -2.75 5.95
C LEU A 49 4.81 -3.81 7.06
N PHE A 50 5.61 -4.85 6.80
CA PHE A 50 5.93 -5.89 7.79
C PHE A 50 7.04 -5.48 8.76
N ARG A 51 7.93 -4.58 8.33
CA ARG A 51 9.14 -4.20 9.07
C ARG A 51 8.82 -3.47 10.37
N HIS A 52 7.80 -2.60 10.36
CA HIS A 52 7.48 -1.73 11.48
C HIS A 52 6.25 -2.22 12.23
N GLU A 53 6.41 -2.56 13.51
CA GLU A 53 5.35 -3.15 14.34
C GLU A 53 4.04 -2.34 14.30
N GLU A 54 4.12 -1.02 14.43
CA GLU A 54 2.90 -0.18 14.43
C GLU A 54 2.13 -0.20 13.09
N ILE A 55 2.85 -0.42 11.98
CA ILE A 55 2.30 -0.46 10.63
C ILE A 55 1.77 -1.87 10.36
N HIS A 56 2.54 -2.89 10.73
CA HIS A 56 2.16 -4.29 10.60
C HIS A 56 0.90 -4.62 11.40
N GLU A 57 0.76 -4.12 12.62
CA GLU A 57 -0.47 -4.32 13.41
C GLU A 57 -1.70 -3.61 12.80
N ALA A 58 -1.50 -2.45 12.17
CA ALA A 58 -2.57 -1.81 11.42
C ALA A 58 -2.95 -2.60 10.17
N LEU A 59 -1.94 -3.06 9.40
CA LEU A 59 -2.13 -3.93 8.24
C LEU A 59 -2.90 -5.20 8.63
N LYS A 60 -2.62 -5.84 9.77
CA LYS A 60 -3.35 -7.03 10.23
C LYS A 60 -4.84 -6.78 10.42
N LYS A 61 -5.21 -5.63 10.98
CA LYS A 61 -6.62 -5.26 11.16
C LYS A 61 -7.29 -4.96 9.82
N SER A 62 -6.61 -4.21 8.94
CA SER A 62 -7.06 -3.97 7.57
C SER A 62 -7.25 -5.28 6.80
N ALA A 63 -6.30 -6.21 6.87
CA ALA A 63 -6.33 -7.50 6.19
C ALA A 63 -7.49 -8.39 6.66
N LYS A 64 -7.78 -8.42 7.97
CA LYS A 64 -8.96 -9.11 8.51
C LYS A 64 -10.26 -8.56 7.96
N PHE A 65 -10.37 -7.23 7.86
CA PHE A 65 -11.56 -6.59 7.31
C PHE A 65 -11.69 -6.87 5.81
N VAL A 66 -10.60 -6.80 5.05
CA VAL A 66 -10.60 -7.19 3.63
C VAL A 66 -11.00 -8.65 3.46
N LYS A 67 -10.47 -9.57 4.27
CA LYS A 67 -10.89 -10.99 4.23
C LYS A 67 -12.37 -11.14 4.52
N PHE A 68 -12.89 -10.40 5.51
CA PHE A 68 -14.31 -10.40 5.81
C PHE A 68 -15.15 -9.91 4.61
N LEU A 69 -14.73 -8.87 3.90
CA LEU A 69 -15.41 -8.41 2.69
C LEU A 69 -15.32 -9.44 1.54
N ASP A 70 -14.15 -10.07 1.36
CA ASP A 70 -13.96 -11.12 0.36
C ASP A 70 -14.87 -12.34 0.64
N ASP A 71 -15.06 -12.69 1.92
CA ASP A 71 -15.95 -13.78 2.38
C ASP A 71 -17.45 -13.39 2.35
N ASN A 72 -17.77 -12.09 2.30
CA ASN A 72 -19.13 -11.54 2.34
C ASN A 72 -19.33 -10.51 1.22
N PRO A 73 -19.38 -10.94 -0.06
CA PRO A 73 -19.37 -10.03 -1.22
C PRO A 73 -20.59 -9.12 -1.32
N ASP A 74 -21.70 -9.47 -0.67
CA ASP A 74 -22.91 -8.65 -0.62
C ASP A 74 -22.88 -7.59 0.51
N PHE A 75 -21.86 -7.62 1.39
CA PHE A 75 -21.68 -6.65 2.47
C PHE A 75 -20.82 -5.46 2.02
N GLY A 76 -21.32 -4.24 2.20
CA GLY A 76 -20.68 -3.02 1.72
C GLY A 76 -20.97 -1.79 2.58
N GLN A 77 -20.52 -0.64 2.11
CA GLN A 77 -20.56 0.63 2.86
C GLN A 77 -21.98 1.08 3.26
N ASP A 78 -22.99 0.63 2.52
CA ASP A 78 -24.40 0.96 2.74
C ASP A 78 -25.06 0.05 3.79
N ASP A 79 -24.40 -1.04 4.21
CA ASP A 79 -24.93 -1.95 5.21
C ASP A 79 -24.78 -1.42 6.63
N GLU A 80 -25.78 -1.75 7.45
CA GLU A 80 -25.75 -1.47 8.88
C GLU A 80 -24.56 -2.20 9.54
N GLY A 81 -23.77 -1.46 10.34
CA GLY A 81 -22.59 -2.00 11.01
C GLY A 81 -21.30 -2.01 10.17
N PHE A 82 -21.31 -1.62 8.88
CA PHE A 82 -20.09 -1.54 8.07
C PHE A 82 -19.01 -0.68 8.73
N TRP A 83 -19.37 0.53 9.14
CA TRP A 83 -18.42 1.47 9.74
C TRP A 83 -17.99 1.07 11.17
N GLU A 84 -18.73 0.17 11.81
CA GLU A 84 -18.35 -0.40 13.11
C GLU A 84 -17.29 -1.49 12.96
N LEU A 85 -17.36 -2.26 11.87
CA LEU A 85 -16.38 -3.30 11.53
C LEU A 85 -15.15 -2.75 10.80
N CYS A 86 -15.32 -1.65 10.05
CA CYS A 86 -14.26 -1.03 9.27
C CYS A 86 -13.15 -0.50 10.19
N PRO A 87 -11.89 -0.94 10.05
CA PRO A 87 -10.77 -0.48 10.85
C PRO A 87 -10.27 0.87 10.31
N VAL A 88 -11.10 1.91 10.44
CA VAL A 88 -10.91 3.24 9.83
C VAL A 88 -9.56 3.85 10.22
N GLU A 89 -9.20 3.80 11.51
CA GLU A 89 -7.96 4.41 12.00
C GLU A 89 -6.71 3.65 11.55
N GLU A 90 -6.79 2.33 11.45
CA GLU A 90 -5.72 1.52 10.88
C GLU A 90 -5.56 1.72 9.37
N ASN A 91 -6.67 1.79 8.64
CA ASN A 91 -6.66 2.11 7.21
C ASN A 91 -6.04 3.50 6.97
N LYS A 92 -6.40 4.50 7.79
CA LYS A 92 -5.77 5.83 7.76
C LYS A 92 -4.27 5.75 8.04
N LYS A 93 -3.85 4.92 9.00
CA LYS A 93 -2.44 4.72 9.34
C LYS A 93 -1.64 4.12 8.18
N VAL A 94 -2.11 3.02 7.59
CA VAL A 94 -1.46 2.39 6.42
C VAL A 94 -1.41 3.38 5.25
N SER A 95 -2.51 4.10 4.99
CA SER A 95 -2.57 5.13 3.95
C SER A 95 -1.60 6.29 4.19
N ALA A 96 -1.46 6.74 5.43
CA ALA A 96 -0.48 7.77 5.78
C ALA A 96 0.95 7.26 5.58
N PHE A 97 1.25 6.02 6.00
CA PHE A 97 2.57 5.41 5.80
C PHE A 97 2.90 5.29 4.31
N ARG A 98 1.94 4.88 3.48
CA ARG A 98 2.08 4.88 2.01
C ARG A 98 2.49 6.24 1.46
N ARG A 99 1.85 7.31 1.92
CA ARG A 99 2.15 8.68 1.48
C ARG A 99 3.54 9.12 1.92
N TRP A 100 3.91 8.81 3.15
CA TRP A 100 5.25 9.09 3.67
C TRP A 100 6.33 8.31 2.90
N TYR A 101 6.13 7.00 2.68
CA TYR A 101 7.04 6.18 1.88
C TYR A 101 7.23 6.73 0.46
N ALA A 102 6.14 7.09 -0.21
CA ALA A 102 6.17 7.72 -1.52
C ALA A 102 6.95 9.05 -1.51
N MET A 103 6.70 9.89 -0.50
CA MET A 103 7.44 11.15 -0.29
C MET A 103 8.94 10.89 -0.14
N LYS A 104 9.36 9.95 0.72
CA LYS A 104 10.78 9.64 0.96
C LYS A 104 11.50 9.17 -0.29
N LEU A 105 10.80 8.48 -1.19
CA LEU A 105 11.35 8.00 -2.45
C LEU A 105 11.11 8.95 -3.62
N ASN A 106 10.44 10.09 -3.40
CA ASN A 106 10.01 11.01 -4.45
C ASN A 106 9.21 10.32 -5.57
N ILE A 107 8.33 9.39 -5.18
CA ILE A 107 7.43 8.66 -6.09
C ILE A 107 6.10 9.40 -6.16
N ALA A 108 5.71 9.81 -7.36
CA ALA A 108 4.41 10.45 -7.58
C ALA A 108 3.25 9.51 -7.21
N LEU A 109 2.30 10.02 -6.42
CA LEU A 109 1.12 9.26 -5.99
C LEU A 109 -0.01 9.34 -7.03
N GLY A 110 -0.15 8.26 -7.79
CA GLY A 110 -1.33 7.97 -8.61
C GLY A 110 -2.45 7.29 -7.80
N PRO A 111 -3.63 7.10 -8.42
CA PRO A 111 -4.77 6.44 -7.77
C PRO A 111 -4.49 5.00 -7.35
N SER A 112 -3.55 4.33 -8.03
CA SER A 112 -3.22 2.92 -7.79
C SER A 112 -1.76 2.69 -7.35
N THR A 113 -1.04 3.76 -6.98
CA THR A 113 0.35 3.64 -6.53
C THR A 113 0.41 2.78 -5.27
N PHE A 114 1.22 1.73 -5.32
CA PHE A 114 1.37 0.72 -4.28
C PHE A 114 0.18 -0.23 -4.06
N SER A 115 -0.84 -0.20 -4.92
CA SER A 115 -2.03 -1.05 -4.74
C SER A 115 -1.74 -2.55 -4.84
N ALA A 116 -0.76 -2.95 -5.66
CA ALA A 116 -0.37 -4.36 -5.73
C ALA A 116 0.39 -4.78 -4.46
N GLY A 117 1.28 -3.94 -3.95
CA GLY A 117 2.01 -4.17 -2.70
C GLY A 117 1.07 -4.24 -1.50
N ASP A 118 0.08 -3.35 -1.41
CA ASP A 118 -0.98 -3.39 -0.38
C ASP A 118 -1.70 -4.75 -0.41
N ARG A 119 -2.14 -5.21 -1.59
CA ARG A 119 -2.86 -6.48 -1.73
C ARG A 119 -1.98 -7.69 -1.41
N LEU A 120 -0.74 -7.72 -1.92
CA LEU A 120 0.22 -8.77 -1.59
C LEU A 120 0.46 -8.89 -0.09
N ALA A 121 0.62 -7.76 0.60
CA ALA A 121 0.83 -7.74 2.05
C ALA A 121 -0.40 -8.29 2.80
N ILE A 122 -1.61 -7.92 2.37
CA ILE A 122 -2.87 -8.44 2.91
C ILE A 122 -2.96 -9.96 2.72
N ASP A 123 -2.71 -10.46 1.51
CA ASP A 123 -2.81 -11.89 1.19
C ASP A 123 -1.79 -12.72 1.99
N VAL A 124 -0.57 -12.21 2.19
CA VAL A 124 0.43 -12.85 3.07
C VAL A 124 -0.03 -12.86 4.53
N VAL A 125 -0.56 -11.75 5.04
CA VAL A 125 -1.09 -11.68 6.42
C VAL A 125 -2.24 -12.65 6.65
N ASN A 126 -3.12 -12.79 5.65
CA ASN A 126 -4.28 -13.68 5.72
C ASN A 126 -3.93 -15.16 5.48
N GLY A 127 -2.68 -15.47 5.10
CA GLY A 127 -2.21 -16.82 4.79
C GLY A 127 -2.63 -17.31 3.40
N ASP A 128 -3.15 -16.43 2.55
CA ASP A 128 -3.58 -16.73 1.18
C ASP A 128 -2.38 -16.78 0.21
N LEU A 129 -1.27 -16.08 0.56
CA LEU A 129 0.03 -16.20 -0.11
C LEU A 129 1.13 -16.63 0.88
N ALA A 130 2.04 -17.50 0.43
CA ALA A 130 3.14 -17.99 1.26
C ALA A 130 4.21 -16.91 1.55
N SER A 131 4.49 -16.05 0.58
CA SER A 131 5.41 -14.90 0.74
C SER A 131 5.25 -13.90 -0.40
N LEU A 132 5.71 -12.66 -0.17
CA LEU A 132 5.69 -11.57 -1.15
C LEU A 132 6.47 -11.85 -2.44
N ARG A 133 7.46 -12.75 -2.38
CA ARG A 133 8.38 -13.08 -3.48
C ARG A 133 8.16 -14.48 -4.03
N SER A 134 7.04 -15.11 -3.69
CA SER A 134 6.67 -16.41 -4.24
C SER A 134 6.32 -16.32 -5.74
N PRO A 135 6.52 -17.38 -6.53
CA PRO A 135 6.03 -17.43 -7.92
C PRO A 135 4.53 -17.14 -8.04
N GLU A 136 3.76 -17.56 -7.03
CA GLU A 136 2.32 -17.29 -6.94
C GLU A 136 2.02 -15.80 -6.78
N ALA A 137 2.80 -15.08 -5.96
CA ALA A 137 2.68 -13.63 -5.81
C ALA A 137 3.01 -12.89 -7.11
N GLU A 138 4.08 -13.27 -7.80
CA GLU A 138 4.43 -12.65 -9.10
C GLU A 138 3.34 -12.90 -10.13
N LYS A 139 2.85 -14.15 -10.23
CA LYS A 139 1.76 -14.51 -11.14
C LYS A 139 0.49 -13.72 -10.86
N PHE A 140 0.08 -13.63 -9.59
CA PHE A 140 -1.07 -12.85 -9.17
C PHE A 140 -0.97 -11.39 -9.60
N VAL A 141 0.17 -10.74 -9.38
CA VAL A 141 0.36 -9.33 -9.81
C VAL A 141 0.38 -9.20 -11.34
N LYS A 142 0.93 -10.18 -12.07
CA LYS A 142 0.86 -10.18 -13.54
C LYS A 142 -0.59 -10.28 -14.04
N GLU A 143 -1.42 -11.11 -13.41
CA GLU A 143 -2.81 -11.34 -13.83
C GLU A 143 -3.71 -10.14 -13.46
N ASP A 144 -3.67 -9.68 -12.20
CA ASP A 144 -4.67 -8.74 -11.67
C ASP A 144 -4.21 -7.28 -11.71
N PHE A 145 -2.90 -7.03 -11.80
CA PHE A 145 -2.31 -5.70 -11.64
C PHE A 145 -1.40 -5.27 -12.79
N SER A 146 -1.27 -6.03 -13.89
CA SER A 146 -0.45 -5.65 -15.06
C SER A 146 -0.85 -4.31 -15.71
N TRP A 147 -2.08 -3.86 -15.50
CA TRP A 147 -2.56 -2.56 -15.95
C TRP A 147 -1.92 -1.39 -15.19
N ILE A 148 -1.38 -1.59 -13.99
CA ILE A 148 -0.68 -0.57 -13.17
C ILE A 148 0.74 -0.91 -12.76
N VAL A 149 1.13 -2.20 -12.78
CA VAL A 149 2.49 -2.66 -12.46
C VAL A 149 3.27 -2.93 -13.74
N ALA A 150 4.51 -2.46 -13.77
CA ALA A 150 5.46 -2.76 -14.82
C ALA A 150 6.25 -4.03 -14.47
N PHE A 151 6.27 -4.96 -15.41
CA PHE A 151 7.22 -6.06 -15.40
C PHE A 151 8.31 -5.71 -16.41
N PRO A 152 9.61 -5.89 -16.10
CA PRO A 152 10.64 -5.85 -17.11
C PRO A 152 10.18 -6.77 -18.25
N GLN A 153 10.12 -6.23 -19.47
CA GLN A 153 9.62 -6.99 -20.61
C GLN A 153 10.27 -8.37 -20.61
N GLU A 154 9.45 -9.42 -20.69
CA GLU A 154 9.87 -10.76 -21.09
C GLU A 154 10.39 -10.64 -22.53
N VAL A 155 11.61 -10.13 -22.68
CA VAL A 155 12.34 -10.13 -23.93
C VAL A 155 12.98 -11.51 -24.04
N GLN A 156 12.23 -12.44 -24.62
CA GLN A 156 12.76 -13.60 -25.32
C GLN A 156 12.25 -13.61 -26.75
#